data_AF-A0A7R9LVG9-F1
#
_entry.id   AF-A0A7R9LVG9-F1
#
_cell.length_a   1.000
_cell.length_b   1.000
_cell.length_c   1.000
_cell.angle_alpha   90.00
_cell.angle_beta   90.00
_cell.angle_gamma   90.00
#
_symmetry.space_group_name_H-M   'P 1'
#
loop_
_entity.id
_entity.type
_entity.pdbx_description
1 polymer ?
#
loop_
_entity_poly.entity_id
_entity_poly.type
_entity_poly.pdbx_seq_one_letter_code
_entity_poly.pdbx_strand_id
1 'polypeptide(L)'
;NWPLGWPKGGYPEDLHLPHVLYHSAVGANKQFGRDVMDAHFRACLYAGVNISGENAEAMPSQWEYQVGPCEGISIGDDVMMSRYLLHRVAEDLHIGVTFDPKPVPNWLGAGAHMNFSTEKMRAKGGLTEIERAIEKLSKRHEKHLSLYDPRGGADNVRRLTATGSQFYASDMNQFSSGVAKRGASIRIPKRVAQEGRGYMEDRRPAANCDPYMVAEALVRTCLLNE
;
A
#
# COMPACT_ATOMS: atom_id res chain seq x y z
N ASN A 1 23.75 3.85 1.46
CA ASN A 1 22.75 2.87 1.92
C ASN A 1 22.37 1.99 0.73
N TRP A 2 22.46 0.67 0.89
CA TRP A 2 22.10 -0.32 -0.12
C TRP A 2 21.05 -1.26 0.47
N PRO A 3 20.09 -1.82 -0.31
CA PRO A 3 19.07 -2.70 0.25
C PRO A 3 19.67 -3.93 0.97
N LEU A 4 19.02 -4.35 2.05
CA LEU A 4 19.46 -5.46 2.89
C LEU A 4 19.66 -6.73 2.05
N GLY A 5 20.77 -7.46 2.22
CA GLY A 5 20.99 -8.73 1.51
C GLY A 5 21.35 -8.61 0.03
N TRP A 6 21.37 -7.40 -0.55
CA TRP A 6 21.78 -7.22 -1.94
C TRP A 6 23.32 -7.20 -2.06
N PRO A 7 23.90 -7.64 -3.19
CA PRO A 7 25.35 -7.54 -3.43
C PRO A 7 25.82 -6.09 -3.33
N LYS A 8 26.94 -5.82 -2.66
CA LYS A 8 27.44 -4.45 -2.50
C LYS A 8 27.76 -3.83 -3.87
N GLY A 9 27.11 -2.70 -4.19
CA GLY A 9 27.28 -2.01 -5.48
C GLY A 9 26.71 -2.78 -6.68
N GLY A 10 25.94 -3.84 -6.44
CA GLY A 10 25.38 -4.71 -7.45
C GLY A 10 23.94 -5.09 -7.16
N TYR A 11 23.30 -5.66 -8.17
CA TYR A 11 21.93 -6.14 -8.08
C TYR A 11 21.94 -7.66 -7.81
N PRO A 12 20.89 -8.20 -7.18
CA PRO A 12 20.67 -9.64 -7.16
C PRO A 12 20.76 -10.20 -8.59
N GLU A 13 21.41 -11.34 -8.77
CA GLU A 13 21.71 -11.94 -10.10
C GLU A 13 20.44 -12.20 -10.94
N ASP A 14 19.27 -12.23 -10.28
CA ASP A 14 17.96 -12.56 -10.84
C ASP A 14 17.17 -11.37 -11.42
N LEU A 15 17.85 -10.35 -11.96
CA LEU A 15 17.20 -9.23 -12.68
C LEU A 15 16.31 -9.69 -13.85
N HIS A 16 16.54 -10.90 -14.36
CA HIS A 16 15.80 -11.50 -15.47
C HIS A 16 14.71 -12.49 -15.04
N LEU A 17 14.62 -12.83 -13.74
CA LEU A 17 13.51 -13.64 -13.25
C LEU A 17 12.32 -12.74 -12.97
N PRO A 18 11.09 -13.17 -13.27
CA PRO A 18 9.91 -12.38 -12.96
C PRO A 18 9.90 -12.12 -11.45
N HIS A 19 9.76 -10.85 -11.05
CA HIS A 19 9.72 -10.37 -9.65
C HIS A 19 8.82 -11.21 -8.71
N VAL A 20 7.92 -12.00 -9.31
CA VAL A 20 7.09 -13.05 -8.69
C VAL A 20 7.87 -14.06 -7.83
N LEU A 21 9.15 -14.35 -8.10
CA LEU A 21 9.89 -15.38 -7.33
C LEU A 21 10.20 -14.99 -5.88
N TYR A 22 10.15 -13.70 -5.54
CA TYR A 22 10.36 -13.19 -4.19
C TYR A 22 9.04 -13.03 -3.43
N HIS A 23 7.93 -12.81 -4.14
CA HIS A 23 6.63 -12.61 -3.51
C HIS A 23 6.20 -13.84 -2.71
N SER A 24 6.00 -13.66 -1.39
CA SER A 24 5.64 -14.73 -0.45
C SER A 24 6.56 -15.97 -0.47
N ALA A 25 7.81 -15.84 -0.93
CA ALA A 25 8.73 -16.98 -1.00
C ALA A 25 9.35 -17.34 0.37
N VAL A 26 10.06 -18.47 0.41
CA VAL A 26 10.82 -18.95 1.59
C VAL A 26 12.21 -19.38 1.14
N GLY A 27 13.22 -19.11 1.98
CA GLY A 27 14.63 -19.49 1.75
C GLY A 27 15.58 -18.32 1.95
N ALA A 28 16.78 -18.59 2.45
CA ALA A 28 17.80 -17.57 2.75
C ALA A 28 18.31 -16.84 1.50
N ASN A 29 18.19 -17.45 0.32
CA ASN A 29 18.53 -16.84 -0.97
C ASN A 29 17.37 -16.03 -1.58
N LYS A 30 16.22 -15.96 -0.90
CA LYS A 30 15.02 -15.25 -1.39
C LYS A 30 14.53 -14.20 -0.42
N GLN A 31 14.60 -14.46 0.89
CA GLN A 31 13.99 -13.58 1.89
C GLN A 31 15.01 -12.99 2.84
N PHE A 32 15.04 -11.66 2.86
CA PHE A 32 15.94 -10.86 3.70
C PHE A 32 15.11 -10.02 4.66
N GLY A 33 15.46 -10.04 5.95
CA GLY A 33 14.78 -9.22 6.97
C GLY A 33 13.52 -9.84 7.59
N ARG A 34 13.30 -11.16 7.43
CA ARG A 34 12.17 -11.86 8.06
C ARG A 34 12.15 -11.67 9.58
N ASP A 35 13.32 -11.70 10.23
CA ASP A 35 13.41 -11.52 11.69
C ASP A 35 12.84 -10.16 12.15
N VAL A 36 13.00 -9.11 11.33
CA VAL A 36 12.41 -7.79 11.60
C VAL A 36 10.88 -7.87 11.52
N MET A 37 10.36 -8.51 10.46
CA MET A 37 8.93 -8.60 10.21
C MET A 37 8.21 -9.47 11.23
N ASP A 38 8.70 -10.69 11.49
CA ASP A 38 8.12 -11.60 12.49
C ASP A 38 8.11 -10.95 13.90
N ALA A 39 9.16 -10.21 14.25
CA ALA A 39 9.24 -9.48 15.53
C ALA A 39 8.30 -8.26 15.56
N HIS A 40 8.22 -7.50 14.46
CA HIS A 40 7.30 -6.37 14.30
C HIS A 40 5.84 -6.81 14.41
N PHE A 41 5.49 -7.93 13.76
CA PHE A 41 4.14 -8.49 13.79
C PHE A 41 3.71 -8.83 15.22
N ARG A 42 4.60 -9.52 15.96
CA ARG A 42 4.38 -9.86 17.38
C ARG A 42 4.31 -8.62 18.26
N ALA A 43 5.16 -7.61 18.02
CA ALA A 43 5.12 -6.36 18.76
C ALA A 43 3.80 -5.61 18.55
N CYS A 44 3.29 -5.56 17.31
CA CYS A 44 2.00 -4.96 17.00
C CYS A 44 0.85 -5.68 17.72
N LEU A 45 0.81 -7.02 17.65
CA LEU A 45 -0.18 -7.82 18.37
C LEU A 45 -0.15 -7.55 19.89
N TYR A 46 1.04 -7.53 20.48
CA TYR A 46 1.20 -7.27 21.92
C TYR A 46 0.78 -5.85 22.31
N ALA A 47 1.09 -4.85 21.47
CA ALA A 47 0.73 -3.46 21.71
C ALA A 47 -0.76 -3.16 21.48
N GLY A 48 -1.52 -4.10 20.92
CA GLY A 48 -2.93 -3.91 20.58
C GLY A 48 -3.18 -3.16 19.27
N VAL A 49 -2.16 -3.00 18.43
CA VAL A 49 -2.33 -2.50 17.05
C VAL A 49 -3.14 -3.52 16.28
N ASN A 50 -4.15 -3.07 15.52
CA ASN A 50 -5.02 -3.94 14.73
C ASN A 50 -4.35 -4.45 13.44
N ILE A 51 -3.23 -5.16 13.59
CA ILE A 51 -2.50 -5.78 12.48
C ILE A 51 -3.26 -7.03 11.98
N SER A 52 -3.45 -7.14 10.67
CA SER A 52 -4.26 -8.21 10.06
C SER A 52 -3.46 -9.19 9.18
N GLY A 53 -2.22 -8.87 8.84
CA GLY A 53 -1.37 -9.77 8.07
C GLY A 53 -0.02 -9.16 7.71
N GLU A 54 0.83 -9.99 7.11
CA GLU A 54 2.11 -9.60 6.51
C GLU A 54 2.47 -10.53 5.35
N ASN A 55 3.29 -10.03 4.42
CA ASN A 55 3.85 -10.83 3.34
C ASN A 55 5.17 -10.21 2.84
N ALA A 56 6.04 -11.08 2.31
CA ALA A 56 7.15 -10.62 1.47
C ALA A 56 6.60 -10.11 0.14
N GLU A 57 7.08 -8.95 -0.29
CA GLU A 57 6.73 -8.35 -1.57
C GLU A 57 7.61 -8.86 -2.71
N ALA A 58 7.30 -8.44 -3.93
CA ALA A 58 7.97 -8.94 -5.13
C ALA A 58 9.39 -8.37 -5.34
N MET A 59 9.79 -7.28 -4.67
CA MET A 59 11.18 -6.84 -4.63
C MET A 59 11.93 -7.49 -3.46
N PRO A 60 13.16 -8.01 -3.66
CA PRO A 60 13.93 -8.56 -2.55
C PRO A 60 14.14 -7.51 -1.47
N SER A 61 13.91 -7.90 -0.22
CA SER A 61 13.99 -7.03 0.98
C SER A 61 12.85 -6.01 1.10
N GLN A 62 11.82 -6.11 0.25
CA GLN A 62 10.57 -5.37 0.39
C GLN A 62 9.52 -6.26 1.09
N TRP A 63 8.79 -5.67 2.02
CA TRP A 63 7.77 -6.34 2.82
C TRP A 63 6.52 -5.48 2.91
N GLU A 64 5.39 -6.14 3.12
CA GLU A 64 4.09 -5.53 3.38
C GLU A 64 3.54 -6.06 4.72
N TYR A 65 2.86 -5.18 5.45
CA TYR A 65 1.98 -5.56 6.55
C TYR A 65 0.66 -4.79 6.40
N GLN A 66 -0.43 -5.38 6.88
CA GLN A 66 -1.76 -4.78 6.78
C GLN A 66 -2.28 -4.39 8.16
N VAL A 67 -2.88 -3.20 8.26
CA VAL A 67 -3.54 -2.70 9.46
C VAL A 67 -5.02 -2.49 9.16
N GLY A 68 -5.88 -2.99 10.04
CA GLY A 68 -7.33 -2.88 9.97
C GLY A 68 -8.05 -4.19 9.69
N PRO A 69 -9.40 -4.15 9.57
CA PRO A 69 -10.21 -2.93 9.40
C PRO A 69 -10.29 -2.05 10.66
N CYS A 70 -10.05 -0.74 10.50
CA CYS A 70 -10.16 0.26 11.58
C CYS A 70 -11.31 1.25 11.28
N GLU A 71 -11.95 1.77 12.32
CA GLU A 71 -13.06 2.74 12.18
C GLU A 71 -12.58 4.17 12.41
N GLY A 72 -12.86 5.05 11.44
CA GLY A 72 -12.59 6.49 11.56
C GLY A 72 -11.11 6.78 11.80
N ILE A 73 -10.82 7.56 12.85
CA ILE A 73 -9.47 8.06 13.15
C ILE A 73 -8.47 6.96 13.51
N SER A 74 -8.95 5.82 14.03
CA SER A 74 -8.10 4.72 14.52
C SER A 74 -7.18 4.12 13.45
N ILE A 75 -7.51 4.24 12.16
CA ILE A 75 -6.60 3.80 11.09
C ILE A 75 -5.30 4.60 11.07
N GLY A 76 -5.37 5.90 11.37
CA GLY A 76 -4.19 6.75 11.44
C GLY A 76 -3.37 6.43 12.68
N ASP A 77 -4.03 6.27 13.82
CA ASP A 77 -3.39 5.92 15.09
C ASP A 77 -2.62 4.59 14.97
N ASP A 78 -3.29 3.53 14.49
CA ASP A 78 -2.70 2.19 14.39
C ASP A 78 -1.57 2.13 13.37
N VAL A 79 -1.70 2.78 12.20
CA VAL A 79 -0.63 2.80 11.19
C VAL A 79 0.58 3.60 11.67
N MET A 80 0.37 4.72 12.39
CA MET A 80 1.48 5.48 12.93
C MET A 80 2.22 4.69 14.02
N MET A 81 1.48 4.03 14.90
CA MET A 81 2.08 3.17 15.93
C MET A 81 2.76 1.94 15.33
N SER A 82 2.19 1.30 14.31
CA SER A 82 2.83 0.17 13.63
C SER A 82 4.14 0.58 12.96
N ARG A 83 4.19 1.77 12.33
CA ARG A 83 5.42 2.31 11.73
C ARG A 83 6.49 2.61 12.79
N TYR A 84 6.10 3.19 13.92
CA TYR A 84 7.00 3.40 15.05
C TYR A 84 7.61 2.08 15.52
N LEU A 85 6.78 1.07 15.79
CA LEU A 85 7.24 -0.25 16.23
C LEU A 85 8.17 -0.90 15.20
N LEU A 86 7.89 -0.76 13.90
CA LEU A 86 8.76 -1.29 12.84
C LEU A 86 10.16 -0.67 12.91
N HIS A 87 10.24 0.66 13.04
CA HIS A 87 11.53 1.34 13.21
C HIS A 87 12.25 0.90 14.49
N ARG A 88 11.51 0.73 15.61
CA ARG A 88 12.11 0.31 16.88
C ARG A 88 12.67 -1.11 16.83
N VAL A 89 11.94 -2.05 16.26
CA VAL A 89 12.41 -3.43 16.07
C VAL A 89 13.60 -3.49 15.10
N ALA A 90 13.55 -2.74 14.01
CA ALA A 90 14.64 -2.71 13.03
C ALA A 90 15.91 -2.07 13.60
N GLU A 91 15.79 -1.10 14.51
CA GLU A 91 16.91 -0.49 15.23
C GLU A 91 17.71 -1.51 16.04
N ASP A 92 17.03 -2.40 16.77
CA ASP A 92 17.66 -3.48 17.56
C ASP A 92 18.47 -4.46 16.70
N LEU A 93 18.11 -4.59 15.42
CA LEU A 93 18.77 -5.45 14.44
C LEU A 93 19.73 -4.68 13.52
N HIS A 94 19.94 -3.38 13.77
CA HIS A 94 20.77 -2.47 12.96
C HIS A 94 20.39 -2.43 11.48
N ILE A 95 19.09 -2.52 11.19
CA ILE A 95 18.53 -2.47 9.84
C ILE A 95 17.79 -1.15 9.64
N GLY A 96 18.07 -0.47 8.52
CA GLY A 96 17.34 0.74 8.13
C GLY A 96 16.01 0.41 7.45
N VAL A 97 14.95 1.11 7.82
CA VAL A 97 13.62 1.04 7.18
C VAL A 97 13.39 2.31 6.38
N THR A 98 12.82 2.18 5.18
CA THR A 98 12.42 3.30 4.35
C THR A 98 11.00 3.11 3.84
N PHE A 99 10.23 4.20 3.86
CA PHE A 99 8.91 4.28 3.22
C PHE A 99 8.96 5.08 1.90
N ASP A 100 10.16 5.34 1.37
CA ASP A 100 10.30 5.97 0.05
C ASP A 100 9.53 5.15 -1.01
N PRO A 101 8.65 5.77 -1.81
CA PRO A 101 7.81 5.02 -2.75
C PRO A 101 8.58 4.45 -3.95
N LYS A 102 9.84 4.86 -4.17
CA LYS A 102 10.71 4.32 -5.22
C LYS A 102 12.17 4.28 -4.70
N PRO A 103 12.48 3.35 -3.79
CA PRO A 103 13.77 3.33 -3.09
C PRO A 103 14.93 2.94 -4.02
N VAL A 104 14.67 2.13 -5.06
CA VAL A 104 15.64 1.73 -6.07
C VAL A 104 15.09 2.04 -7.47
N PRO A 105 15.79 2.83 -8.30
CA PRO A 105 15.39 3.12 -9.68
C PRO A 105 15.22 1.83 -10.50
N ASN A 106 14.21 1.79 -11.38
CA ASN A 106 13.87 0.65 -12.25
C ASN A 106 13.42 -0.66 -11.55
N TRP A 107 13.26 -0.67 -10.23
CA TRP A 107 12.66 -1.77 -9.47
C TRP A 107 11.22 -1.45 -9.03
N LEU A 108 10.52 -2.40 -8.43
CA LEU A 108 9.18 -2.17 -7.87
C LEU A 108 9.19 -1.01 -6.87
N GLY A 109 8.09 -0.25 -6.85
CA GLY A 109 7.89 0.80 -5.86
C GLY A 109 7.12 0.30 -4.64
N ALA A 110 7.00 1.16 -3.63
CA ALA A 110 6.27 0.89 -2.40
C ALA A 110 5.03 1.81 -2.32
N GLY A 111 3.84 1.20 -2.22
CA GLY A 111 2.57 1.91 -2.02
C GLY A 111 2.01 1.68 -0.62
N ALA A 112 0.97 2.43 -0.26
CA ALA A 112 0.16 2.19 0.93
C ALA A 112 -1.31 2.08 0.50
N HIS A 113 -1.69 0.93 -0.07
CA HIS A 113 -3.06 0.75 -0.57
C HIS A 113 -4.07 0.91 0.56
N MET A 114 -5.11 1.72 0.33
CA MET A 114 -6.12 2.03 1.34
C MET A 114 -7.46 1.38 0.98
N ASN A 115 -7.88 0.39 1.78
CA ASN A 115 -9.20 -0.21 1.65
C ASN A 115 -10.25 0.65 2.36
N PHE A 116 -11.35 0.97 1.69
CA PHE A 116 -12.37 1.87 2.21
C PHE A 116 -13.79 1.32 2.01
N SER A 117 -14.61 1.41 3.05
CA SER A 117 -16.06 1.12 2.98
C SER A 117 -16.86 1.95 3.98
N THR A 118 -18.10 2.24 3.62
CA THR A 118 -19.14 2.71 4.54
C THR A 118 -20.09 1.58 4.92
N GLU A 119 -20.95 1.82 5.91
CA GLU A 119 -22.04 0.91 6.24
C GLU A 119 -22.89 0.57 4.99
N LYS A 120 -23.26 1.57 4.18
CA LYS A 120 -24.04 1.37 2.96
C LYS A 120 -23.31 0.53 1.91
N MET A 121 -21.99 0.70 1.78
CA MET A 121 -21.18 -0.13 0.87
C MET A 121 -21.12 -1.60 1.32
N ARG A 122 -21.17 -1.87 2.63
CA ARG A 122 -21.17 -3.22 3.20
C ARG A 122 -22.56 -3.89 3.20
N ALA A 123 -23.63 -3.11 3.09
CA ALA A 123 -25.01 -3.59 3.02
C ALA A 123 -25.35 -4.25 1.67
N LYS A 124 -26.49 -4.96 1.59
CA LYS A 124 -26.96 -5.59 0.34
C LYS A 124 -27.17 -4.53 -0.75
N GLY A 125 -26.59 -4.76 -1.93
CA GLY A 125 -26.61 -3.78 -3.03
C GLY A 125 -25.58 -2.65 -2.89
N GLY A 126 -24.66 -2.75 -1.92
CA GLY A 126 -23.65 -1.72 -1.64
C GLY A 126 -22.64 -1.49 -2.75
N LEU A 127 -22.54 -2.36 -3.77
CA LEU A 127 -21.72 -2.12 -4.96
C LEU A 127 -22.06 -0.80 -5.66
N THR A 128 -23.34 -0.44 -5.73
CA THR A 128 -23.77 0.85 -6.31
C THR A 128 -23.23 2.05 -5.52
N GLU A 129 -23.10 1.92 -4.20
CA GLU A 129 -22.51 2.97 -3.36
C GLU A 129 -20.99 3.04 -3.54
N ILE A 130 -20.34 1.90 -3.79
CA ILE A 130 -18.92 1.84 -4.16
C ILE A 130 -18.68 2.55 -5.50
N GLU A 131 -19.46 2.23 -6.52
CA GLU A 131 -19.37 2.85 -7.85
C GLU A 131 -19.61 4.37 -7.77
N ARG A 132 -20.57 4.80 -6.95
CA ARG A 132 -20.83 6.23 -6.70
C ARG A 132 -19.64 6.92 -6.05
N ALA A 133 -18.97 6.28 -5.09
CA ALA A 133 -17.77 6.84 -4.46
C ALA A 133 -16.60 6.94 -5.45
N ILE A 134 -16.40 5.91 -6.28
CA ILE A 134 -15.38 5.91 -7.34
C ILE A 134 -15.61 7.06 -8.33
N GLU A 135 -16.86 7.34 -8.70
CA GLU A 135 -17.22 8.45 -9.58
C GLU A 135 -16.97 9.84 -8.96
N LYS A 136 -17.01 9.97 -7.63
CA LYS A 136 -16.58 11.20 -6.95
C LYS A 136 -15.05 11.32 -6.94
N LEU A 137 -14.35 10.22 -6.67
CA LEU A 137 -12.89 10.17 -6.67
C LEU A 137 -12.28 10.49 -8.05
N SER A 138 -12.94 10.08 -9.14
CA SER A 138 -12.48 10.36 -10.51
C SER A 138 -12.37 11.87 -10.80
N LYS A 139 -13.24 12.67 -10.18
CA LYS A 139 -13.30 14.15 -10.33
C LYS A 139 -12.30 14.90 -9.46
N ARG A 140 -11.63 14.20 -8.53
CA ARG A 140 -10.70 14.77 -7.55
C ARG A 140 -9.31 14.12 -7.61
N HIS A 141 -8.97 13.47 -8.73
CA HIS A 141 -7.75 12.67 -8.85
C HIS A 141 -6.48 13.42 -8.43
N GLU A 142 -6.22 14.60 -9.02
CA GLU A 142 -5.05 15.43 -8.73
C GLU A 142 -5.00 15.88 -7.26
N LYS A 143 -6.15 16.27 -6.70
CA LYS A 143 -6.26 16.70 -5.31
C LYS A 143 -5.92 15.57 -4.34
N HIS A 144 -6.34 14.34 -4.63
CA HIS A 144 -5.94 13.19 -3.84
C HIS A 144 -4.44 12.92 -3.96
N LEU A 145 -3.88 12.94 -5.18
CA LEU A 145 -2.45 12.72 -5.39
C LEU A 145 -1.58 13.74 -4.63
N SER A 146 -2.02 15.00 -4.53
CA SER A 146 -1.31 16.01 -3.75
C SER A 146 -1.33 15.78 -2.23
N LEU A 147 -2.17 14.87 -1.74
CA LEU A 147 -2.27 14.49 -0.32
C LEU A 147 -1.69 13.10 -0.05
N TYR A 148 -1.31 12.37 -1.10
CA TYR A 148 -0.94 10.96 -1.06
C TYR A 148 0.57 10.73 -0.90
N ASP A 149 1.34 11.81 -0.75
CA ASP A 149 2.69 11.82 -0.20
C ASP A 149 2.99 13.18 0.48
N PRO A 150 4.00 13.26 1.37
CA PRO A 150 4.33 14.48 2.11
C PRO A 150 4.87 15.64 1.25
N ARG A 151 5.18 15.38 -0.03
CA ARG A 151 5.76 16.33 -0.97
C ARG A 151 4.79 16.71 -2.10
N GLY A 152 3.49 16.60 -1.84
CA GLY A 152 2.46 17.09 -2.75
C GLY A 152 2.35 16.34 -4.07
N GLY A 153 2.79 15.08 -4.14
CA GLY A 153 2.80 14.27 -5.37
C GLY A 153 4.21 14.06 -5.95
N ALA A 154 5.20 14.85 -5.51
CA ALA A 154 6.55 14.82 -6.07
C ALA A 154 7.30 13.51 -5.75
N ASP A 155 6.90 12.81 -4.69
CA ASP A 155 7.43 11.48 -4.38
C ASP A 155 6.79 10.41 -5.25
N ASN A 156 5.46 10.43 -5.31
CA ASN A 156 4.68 9.37 -5.89
C ASN A 156 4.82 9.30 -7.42
N VAL A 157 5.20 10.39 -8.09
CA VAL A 157 5.48 10.41 -9.54
C VAL A 157 6.59 9.43 -9.95
N ARG A 158 7.54 9.13 -9.04
CA ARG A 158 8.60 8.13 -9.28
C ARG A 158 8.08 6.69 -9.27
N ARG A 159 6.91 6.47 -8.63
CA ARG A 159 6.26 5.17 -8.46
C ARG A 159 5.13 4.95 -9.45
N LEU A 160 4.25 5.94 -9.62
CA LEU A 160 3.08 5.90 -10.49
C LEU A 160 3.45 6.20 -11.95
N THR A 161 4.42 5.44 -12.46
CA THR A 161 4.87 5.56 -13.85
C THR A 161 4.03 4.64 -14.73
N ALA A 162 3.52 5.16 -15.86
CA ALA A 162 2.70 4.44 -16.84
C ALA A 162 3.38 3.22 -17.51
N THR A 163 4.55 2.80 -17.00
CA THR A 163 5.43 1.76 -17.54
C THR A 163 4.88 0.35 -17.26
N GLY A 164 3.72 0.07 -17.82
CA GLY A 164 3.21 -1.29 -18.05
C GLY A 164 2.94 -2.14 -16.81
N SER A 165 2.45 -3.35 -17.06
CA SER A 165 2.05 -4.37 -16.07
C SER A 165 3.17 -4.86 -15.14
N GLN A 166 4.41 -4.42 -15.33
CA GLN A 166 5.58 -4.90 -14.58
C GLN A 166 5.62 -4.41 -13.13
N PHE A 167 5.01 -3.25 -12.82
CA PHE A 167 5.09 -2.63 -11.49
C PHE A 167 3.76 -2.54 -10.74
N TYR A 168 2.67 -3.10 -11.30
CA TYR A 168 1.32 -3.14 -10.69
C TYR A 168 0.83 -1.80 -10.11
N ALA A 169 1.20 -0.69 -10.75
CA ALA A 169 0.84 0.68 -10.37
C ALA A 169 0.05 1.36 -11.51
N SER A 170 -0.78 2.34 -11.16
CA SER A 170 -1.49 3.17 -12.14
C SER A 170 -0.62 4.31 -12.66
N ASP A 171 -1.02 4.91 -13.78
CA ASP A 171 -0.48 6.19 -14.25
C ASP A 171 -0.87 7.33 -13.28
N MET A 172 0.07 8.23 -12.98
CA MET A 172 -0.13 9.44 -12.15
C MET A 172 -1.13 10.42 -12.76
N ASN A 173 -1.26 10.48 -14.09
CA ASN A 173 -2.07 11.47 -14.80
C ASN A 173 -3.44 10.93 -15.24
N GLN A 174 -3.68 9.62 -15.09
CA GLN A 174 -4.91 8.99 -15.55
C GLN A 174 -5.60 8.24 -14.41
N PHE A 175 -6.75 8.75 -14.00
CA PHE A 175 -7.63 8.00 -13.11
C PHE A 175 -8.23 6.79 -13.84
N SER A 176 -8.20 5.63 -13.20
CA SER A 176 -8.82 4.41 -13.71
C SER A 176 -9.40 3.56 -12.60
N SER A 177 -10.45 2.80 -12.91
CA SER A 177 -11.04 1.84 -11.97
C SER A 177 -11.39 0.52 -12.65
N GLY A 178 -11.52 -0.55 -11.87
CA GLY A 178 -12.06 -1.80 -12.38
C GLY A 178 -12.02 -2.99 -11.42
N VAL A 179 -12.79 -4.01 -11.76
CA VAL A 179 -12.85 -5.27 -11.01
C VAL A 179 -11.55 -6.04 -11.21
N ALA A 180 -10.89 -6.39 -10.11
CA ALA A 180 -9.63 -7.15 -10.06
C ALA A 180 -8.45 -6.55 -10.86
N LYS A 181 -8.55 -5.28 -11.32
CA LYS A 181 -7.50 -4.62 -12.09
C LYS A 181 -6.40 -4.08 -11.16
N ARG A 182 -5.28 -4.80 -11.04
CA ARG A 182 -4.14 -4.38 -10.19
C ARG A 182 -3.45 -3.10 -10.65
N GLY A 183 -3.50 -2.78 -11.94
CA GLY A 183 -2.93 -1.53 -12.50
C GLY A 183 -3.90 -0.35 -12.52
N ALA A 184 -5.10 -0.48 -11.96
CA ALA A 184 -6.04 0.63 -11.88
C ALA A 184 -5.74 1.52 -10.66
N SER A 185 -6.16 2.78 -10.71
CA SER A 185 -6.09 3.68 -9.55
C SER A 185 -6.94 3.17 -8.40
N ILE A 186 -8.19 2.77 -8.69
CA ILE A 186 -9.11 2.14 -7.73
C ILE A 186 -9.44 0.73 -8.19
N ARG A 187 -9.23 -0.26 -7.32
CA ARG A 187 -9.60 -1.65 -7.58
C ARG A 187 -10.84 -2.03 -6.78
N ILE A 188 -11.81 -2.66 -7.45
CA ILE A 188 -12.88 -3.40 -6.79
C ILE A 188 -12.43 -4.86 -6.68
N PRO A 189 -12.29 -5.44 -5.49
CA PRO A 189 -11.93 -6.85 -5.35
C PRO A 189 -12.95 -7.76 -6.07
N LYS A 190 -12.47 -8.85 -6.67
CA LYS A 190 -13.34 -9.79 -7.40
C LYS A 190 -14.51 -10.29 -6.53
N ARG A 191 -14.23 -10.59 -5.27
CA ARG A 191 -15.23 -11.04 -4.28
C ARG A 191 -16.31 -9.97 -4.03
N VAL A 192 -15.92 -8.70 -3.91
CA VAL A 192 -16.85 -7.57 -3.71
C VAL A 192 -17.80 -7.43 -4.91
N ALA A 193 -17.26 -7.55 -6.13
CA ALA A 193 -18.08 -7.51 -7.35
C ALA A 193 -19.05 -8.71 -7.43
N GLN A 194 -18.62 -9.90 -7.01
CA GLN A 194 -19.46 -11.11 -6.99
C GLN A 194 -20.55 -11.05 -5.91
N GLU A 195 -20.24 -10.54 -4.72
CA GLU A 195 -21.18 -10.44 -3.61
C GLU A 195 -22.09 -9.19 -3.71
N GLY A 196 -21.76 -8.25 -4.60
CA GLY A 196 -22.52 -7.01 -4.78
C GLY A 196 -22.43 -6.03 -3.61
N ARG A 197 -21.42 -6.18 -2.73
CA ARG A 197 -21.18 -5.36 -1.52
C ARG A 197 -19.77 -5.56 -0.97
N GLY A 198 -19.28 -4.62 -0.18
CA GLY A 198 -17.99 -4.71 0.52
C GLY A 198 -17.23 -3.39 0.57
N TYR A 199 -16.06 -3.35 -0.07
CA TYR A 199 -15.12 -2.23 -0.03
C TYR A 199 -14.44 -1.99 -1.39
N MET A 200 -13.84 -0.80 -1.57
CA MET A 200 -12.91 -0.51 -2.67
C MET A 200 -11.49 -0.36 -2.13
N GLU A 201 -10.50 -0.53 -3.00
CA GLU A 201 -9.08 -0.34 -2.69
C GLU A 201 -8.53 0.84 -3.51
N ASP A 202 -8.11 1.91 -2.84
CA ASP A 202 -7.36 3.00 -3.46
C ASP A 202 -5.88 2.64 -3.48
N ARG A 203 -5.32 2.46 -4.68
CA ARG A 203 -3.94 1.97 -4.89
C ARG A 203 -2.93 3.11 -5.08
N ARG A 204 -3.43 4.35 -5.06
CA ARG A 204 -2.64 5.55 -5.34
C ARG A 204 -1.79 6.06 -4.18
N PRO A 205 -2.07 5.84 -2.88
CA PRO A 205 -1.19 6.38 -1.84
C PRO A 205 0.23 5.82 -1.90
N ALA A 206 1.22 6.69 -1.70
CA ALA A 206 2.62 6.31 -1.58
C ALA A 206 2.89 5.64 -0.22
N ALA A 207 3.92 4.80 -0.11
CA ALA A 207 4.26 4.16 1.17
C ALA A 207 4.56 5.16 2.31
N ASN A 208 5.06 6.36 1.99
CA ASN A 208 5.35 7.44 2.94
C ASN A 208 4.16 8.37 3.20
N CYS A 209 2.96 8.06 2.73
CA CYS A 209 1.80 8.92 2.98
C CYS A 209 1.50 9.05 4.48
N ASP A 210 0.92 10.19 4.87
CA ASP A 210 0.30 10.34 6.18
C ASP A 210 -1.09 9.65 6.16
N PRO A 211 -1.33 8.62 6.99
CA PRO A 211 -2.58 7.87 6.96
C PRO A 211 -3.79 8.74 7.37
N TYR A 212 -3.59 9.77 8.20
CA TYR A 212 -4.67 10.70 8.57
C TYR A 212 -5.12 11.51 7.35
N MET A 213 -4.17 12.04 6.58
CA MET A 213 -4.45 12.83 5.38
C MET A 213 -5.16 12.00 4.30
N VAL A 214 -4.74 10.74 4.10
CA VAL A 214 -5.38 9.82 3.14
C VAL A 214 -6.82 9.48 3.58
N ALA A 215 -7.01 9.15 4.86
CA ALA A 215 -8.34 8.84 5.39
C ALA A 215 -9.29 10.04 5.32
N GLU A 216 -8.83 11.23 5.70
CA GLU A 216 -9.59 12.47 5.60
C GLU A 216 -10.00 12.77 4.16
N ALA A 217 -9.07 12.68 3.21
CA ALA A 217 -9.35 12.92 1.79
C ALA A 217 -10.45 11.99 1.25
N LEU A 218 -10.38 10.69 1.60
CA LEU A 218 -11.41 9.71 1.23
C LEU A 218 -12.77 10.07 1.83
N VAL A 219 -12.83 10.46 3.10
CA VAL A 219 -14.08 10.86 3.77
C VAL A 219 -14.68 12.11 3.14
N ARG A 220 -13.88 13.16 2.93
CA ARG A 220 -14.32 14.42 2.32
C ARG A 220 -14.95 14.20 0.95
N THR A 221 -14.23 13.53 0.06
CA THR A 221 -14.72 13.32 -1.31
C THR A 221 -15.84 12.29 -1.38
N CYS A 222 -15.76 11.16 -0.66
CA CYS A 222 -16.78 10.12 -0.77
C CYS A 222 -18.07 10.48 -0.04
N LEU A 223 -17.99 11.16 1.11
CA LEU A 223 -19.11 11.36 2.03
C LEU A 223 -19.59 12.80 2.14
N LEU A 224 -18.70 13.78 2.06
CA LEU A 224 -19.06 15.21 2.19
C LEU A 224 -19.29 15.91 0.85
N ASN A 225 -18.99 15.23 -0.26
CA ASN A 225 -19.08 15.77 -1.64
C ASN A 225 -18.14 16.96 -1.87
N GLU A 226 -17.01 16.97 -1.17
CA GLU A 226 -15.94 17.97 -1.33
C GLU A 226 -14.94 17.59 -2.42
#